data_AF-A0A9D2D7D1-F1
#
_entry.id   AF-A0A9D2D7D1-F1
#
_cell.length_a   1.000
_cell.length_b   1.000
_cell.length_c   1.000
_cell.angle_alpha   90.00
_cell.angle_beta   90.00
_cell.angle_gamma   90.00
#
_symmetry.space_group_name_H-M   'P 1'
#
loop_
_entity.id
_entity.type
_entity.pdbx_description
1 polymer ?
#
loop_
_entity_poly.entity_id
_entity_poly.type
_entity_poly.pdbx_seq_one_letter_code
_entity_poly.pdbx_strand_id
1 'polypeptide(L)'
;MKYIIEVKRRRSSVTQGSAHVLVNGIEVADFYDEIKLLKNGEHYYGENIGGWASVTPDETFIKGMLFHPFEELYHMSEKFRKMLDTAIEEAKKNENDA
;
A
#
# COMPACT_ATOMS: atom_id res chain seq x y z
N MET A 1 -3.71 3.37 20.70
CA MET A 1 -2.86 3.27 19.49
C MET A 1 -3.69 3.57 18.25
N LYS A 2 -3.13 4.23 17.23
CA LYS A 2 -3.77 4.45 15.92
C LYS A 2 -2.90 3.80 14.83
N TYR A 3 -3.52 3.08 13.90
CA TYR A 3 -2.86 2.60 12.68
C TYR A 3 -3.22 3.50 11.50
N ILE A 4 -2.22 3.89 10.73
CA ILE A 4 -2.35 4.71 9.53
C ILE A 4 -1.83 3.89 8.36
N ILE A 5 -2.68 3.68 7.35
CA ILE A 5 -2.29 3.05 6.09
C ILE A 5 -2.02 4.17 5.09
N GLU A 6 -0.84 4.17 4.49
CA GLU A 6 -0.42 5.14 3.47
C GLU A 6 -0.08 4.42 2.16
N VAL A 7 -0.52 4.96 1.03
CA VAL A 7 -0.08 4.50 -0.30
C VAL A 7 0.90 5.52 -0.88
N LYS A 8 2.16 5.11 -1.04
CA LYS A 8 3.22 5.94 -1.64
C LYS A 8 3.51 5.45 -3.06
N ARG A 9 3.23 6.31 -4.03
CA ARG A 9 3.58 6.05 -5.44
C ARG A 9 5.06 6.32 -5.67
N ARG A 10 5.73 5.42 -6.38
CA ARG A 10 7.11 5.60 -6.85
C ARG A 10 7.11 5.50 -8.37
N ARG A 11 7.94 6.34 -9.01
CA ARG A 11 8.04 6.42 -10.47
C ARG A 11 9.47 6.08 -10.88
N SER A 12 9.64 4.97 -11.59
CA SER A 12 10.91 4.63 -12.25
C SER A 12 11.02 5.28 -13.63
N SER A 13 9.89 5.57 -14.28
CA SER A 13 9.83 6.28 -15.55
C SER A 13 8.50 7.02 -15.77
N VAL A 14 8.36 7.67 -16.94
CA VAL A 14 7.13 8.36 -17.35
C VAL A 14 5.95 7.40 -17.59
N THR A 15 6.20 6.11 -17.82
CA THR A 15 5.14 5.12 -18.10
C THR A 15 5.14 3.94 -17.12
N GLN A 16 6.10 3.89 -16.18
CA GLN A 16 6.20 2.83 -15.19
C GLN A 16 6.15 3.41 -13.78
N GLY A 17 5.29 2.83 -12.94
CA GLY A 17 5.14 3.19 -11.55
C GLY A 17 4.90 1.97 -10.67
N SER A 18 5.10 2.17 -9.37
CA SER A 18 4.71 1.23 -8.32
C SER A 18 3.97 1.98 -7.21
N ALA A 19 3.10 1.26 -6.50
CA ALA A 19 2.41 1.74 -5.33
C ALA A 19 2.86 0.91 -4.12
N HIS A 20 3.50 1.57 -3.16
CA HIS A 20 3.97 0.97 -1.92
C HIS A 20 2.95 1.24 -0.83
N VAL A 21 2.47 0.20 -0.16
CA VAL A 21 1.53 0.32 0.97
C VAL A 21 2.32 0.23 2.26
N LEU A 22 2.18 1.24 3.11
CA LEU A 22 2.85 1.35 4.40
C LEU A 22 1.83 1.39 5.53
N VAL A 23 2.17 0.79 6.66
CA VAL A 23 1.41 0.89 7.91
C VAL A 23 2.31 1.52 8.96
N ASN A 24 1.89 2.68 9.48
CA ASN A 24 2.69 3.49 10.40
C ASN A 24 4.13 3.75 9.90
N GLY A 25 4.29 3.96 8.59
CA GLY A 25 5.59 4.21 7.95
C GLY A 25 6.41 2.95 7.63
N ILE A 26 5.94 1.76 7.99
CA ILE A 26 6.59 0.48 7.65
C ILE A 26 5.95 -0.06 6.37
N GLU A 27 6.74 -0.27 5.32
CA GLU A 27 6.26 -0.86 4.07
C GLU A 27 5.85 -2.32 4.27
N VAL A 28 4.63 -2.67 3.89
CA VAL A 28 4.04 -4.01 4.07
C VAL A 28 3.69 -4.70 2.76
N ALA A 29 3.50 -3.95 1.67
CA ALA A 29 3.28 -4.50 0.33
C ALA A 29 3.71 -3.48 -0.74
N ASP A 30 3.98 -3.97 -1.94
CA ASP A 30 4.20 -3.16 -3.14
C ASP A 30 3.47 -3.78 -4.34
N PHE A 31 2.99 -2.90 -5.23
CA PHE A 31 2.23 -3.27 -6.40
C PHE A 31 2.73 -2.52 -7.62
N TYR A 32 2.56 -3.12 -8.79
CA TYR A 32 2.62 -2.38 -10.04
C TYR A 32 1.50 -1.32 -10.06
N ASP A 33 1.84 -0.09 -10.44
CA ASP A 33 0.89 1.00 -10.61
C ASP A 33 0.80 1.37 -12.10
N GLU A 34 -0.40 1.23 -12.66
CA GLU A 34 -0.65 1.53 -14.05
C GLU A 34 -0.64 3.05 -14.29
N ILE A 35 0.33 3.50 -15.09
CA ILE A 35 0.48 4.90 -15.48
C ILE A 35 -0.08 5.12 -16.88
N LYS A 36 -0.96 6.10 -17.03
CA LYS A 36 -1.58 6.46 -18.33
C LYS A 36 -1.39 7.93 -18.65
N LEU A 37 -1.33 8.23 -19.94
CA LEU A 37 -1.45 9.59 -20.44
C LEU A 37 -2.91 10.03 -20.27
N LEU A 38 -3.11 11.09 -19.50
CA LEU A 38 -4.43 11.60 -19.17
C LEU A 38 -5.02 12.39 -20.34
N LYS A 39 -6.33 12.26 -20.50
CA LYS A 39 -7.15 13.19 -21.29
C LYS A 39 -7.61 14.35 -20.41
N ASN A 40 -7.99 15.47 -21.04
CA ASN A 40 -8.44 16.65 -20.32
C ASN A 40 -9.62 16.33 -19.39
N GLY A 41 -9.45 16.64 -18.10
CA GLY A 41 -10.47 16.45 -17.07
C GLY A 41 -10.53 15.06 -16.46
N GLU A 42 -9.64 14.13 -16.84
CA GLU A 42 -9.57 12.82 -16.18
C GLU A 42 -9.04 12.95 -14.74
N HIS A 43 -9.68 12.22 -13.84
CA HIS A 43 -9.21 12.09 -12.46
C HIS A 43 -7.95 11.21 -12.44
N TYR A 44 -7.03 11.56 -11.55
CA TYR A 44 -5.79 10.84 -11.35
C TYR A 44 -5.40 10.86 -9.89
N TYR A 45 -4.53 9.92 -9.53
CA TYR A 45 -4.04 9.77 -8.18
C TYR A 45 -2.52 10.02 -8.13
N GLY A 46 -2.08 10.71 -7.08
CA GLY A 46 -0.68 11.11 -6.91
C GLY A 46 -0.22 12.17 -7.91
N GLU A 47 1.01 12.03 -8.38
CA GLU A 47 1.65 13.02 -9.24
C GLU A 47 1.29 12.85 -10.72
N ASN A 48 1.05 13.97 -11.39
CA ASN A 48 0.93 14.06 -12.84
C ASN A 48 2.26 14.61 -13.41
N ILE A 49 2.97 13.79 -14.17
CA ILE A 49 4.28 14.14 -14.75
C ILE A 49 4.14 14.15 -16.27
N GLY A 50 4.15 15.35 -16.88
CA GLY A 50 4.06 15.50 -18.33
C GLY A 50 2.78 14.92 -18.95
N GLY A 51 1.67 14.94 -18.19
CA GLY A 51 0.39 14.35 -18.59
C GLY A 51 0.24 12.88 -18.19
N TRP A 52 1.26 12.23 -17.63
CA TRP A 52 1.23 10.83 -17.23
C TRP A 52 1.03 10.66 -15.74
N ALA A 53 -0.05 9.98 -15.33
CA ALA A 53 -0.39 9.76 -13.94
C ALA A 53 -1.01 8.38 -13.69
N SER A 54 -1.09 8.00 -12.41
CA SER A 54 -1.84 6.82 -11.98
C SER A 54 -3.33 7.09 -12.09
N VAL A 55 -4.07 6.13 -12.62
CA VAL A 55 -5.53 6.14 -12.64
C VAL A 55 -6.13 5.14 -11.66
N THR A 56 -5.28 4.45 -10.90
CA THR A 56 -5.67 3.41 -9.95
C THR A 56 -5.93 4.02 -8.58
N PRO A 57 -7.14 3.87 -8.00
CA PRO A 57 -7.44 4.32 -6.65
C PRO A 57 -6.61 3.61 -5.59
N ASP A 58 -6.28 4.32 -4.51
CA ASP A 58 -5.50 3.81 -3.38
C ASP A 58 -6.13 2.56 -2.75
N GLU A 59 -7.46 2.53 -2.69
CA GLU A 59 -8.25 1.43 -2.14
C GLU A 59 -7.98 0.11 -2.87
N THR A 60 -7.57 0.16 -4.13
CA THR A 60 -7.20 -1.03 -4.91
C THR A 60 -5.96 -1.70 -4.31
N PHE A 61 -4.95 -0.91 -3.96
CA PHE A 61 -3.70 -1.41 -3.37
C PHE A 61 -3.91 -1.83 -1.92
N ILE A 62 -4.69 -1.08 -1.16
CA ILE A 62 -5.05 -1.44 0.23
C ILE A 62 -5.83 -2.76 0.25
N LYS A 63 -6.82 -2.91 -0.65
CA LYS A 63 -7.56 -4.18 -0.80
C LYS A 63 -6.64 -5.31 -1.23
N GLY A 64 -5.72 -5.06 -2.16
CA GLY A 64 -4.73 -6.05 -2.59
C GLY A 64 -3.84 -6.54 -1.44
N MET A 65 -3.38 -5.62 -0.58
CA MET A 65 -2.60 -5.97 0.62
C MET A 65 -3.39 -6.82 1.61
N LEU A 66 -4.67 -6.52 1.84
CA LEU A 66 -5.49 -7.21 2.84
C LEU A 66 -6.09 -8.53 2.33
N PHE A 67 -6.51 -8.56 1.07
CA PHE A 67 -7.39 -9.58 0.51
C PHE A 67 -7.03 -9.88 -0.96
N HIS A 68 -5.76 -10.18 -1.23
CA HIS A 68 -5.33 -10.46 -2.60
C HIS A 68 -6.12 -11.64 -3.18
N PRO A 69 -6.65 -11.57 -4.43
CA PRO A 69 -7.41 -12.67 -5.04
C PRO A 69 -6.64 -13.99 -5.12
N PHE A 70 -5.31 -13.90 -5.13
CA PHE A 70 -4.38 -15.02 -5.19
C PHE A 70 -3.55 -15.12 -3.91
N GLU A 71 -4.16 -14.88 -2.75
CA GLU A 71 -3.46 -14.89 -1.45
C GLU A 71 -2.75 -16.22 -1.15
N GLU A 72 -3.29 -17.34 -1.64
CA GLU A 72 -2.66 -18.67 -1.49
C GLU A 72 -1.31 -18.79 -2.22
N LEU A 73 -1.05 -17.94 -3.21
CA LEU A 73 0.18 -17.94 -3.99
C LEU A 73 1.14 -16.83 -3.58
N TYR A 74 0.61 -15.63 -3.31
CA TYR A 74 1.43 -14.45 -3.05
C TYR A 74 1.56 -14.06 -1.58
N HIS A 75 0.69 -14.57 -0.71
CA HIS A 75 0.71 -14.32 0.73
C HIS A 75 0.83 -12.82 1.10
N MET A 76 0.12 -11.95 0.37
CA MET A 76 0.27 -10.49 0.46
C MET A 76 -0.12 -9.96 1.85
N SER A 77 -1.07 -10.61 2.52
CA SER A 77 -1.50 -10.19 3.86
C SER A 77 -0.55 -10.64 4.97
N GLU A 78 0.41 -11.53 4.69
CA GLU A 78 1.26 -12.16 5.71
C GLU A 78 2.11 -11.14 6.47
N LYS A 79 2.72 -10.18 5.77
CA LYS A 79 3.56 -9.16 6.40
C LYS A 79 2.75 -8.24 7.31
N PHE A 80 1.54 -7.88 6.89
CA PHE A 80 0.61 -7.10 7.72
C PHE A 80 0.16 -7.89 8.96
N ARG A 81 -0.16 -9.18 8.81
CA ARG A 81 -0.52 -10.06 9.94
C ARG A 81 0.60 -10.17 10.95
N LYS A 82 1.83 -10.47 10.51
CA LYS A 82 3.02 -10.56 11.39
C LYS A 82 3.28 -9.27 12.16
N MET A 83 3.08 -8.12 11.51
CA MET A 83 3.20 -6.81 12.17
C MET A 83 2.17 -6.67 13.30
N LEU A 84 0.92 -7.07 13.08
CA LEU A 84 -0.12 -7.04 14.12
C LEU A 84 0.14 -8.05 15.23
N ASP A 85 0.55 -9.28 14.89
CA ASP A 85 0.88 -10.32 15.88
C ASP A 85 1.98 -9.83 16.83
N THR A 86 3.02 -9.19 16.28
CA THR A 86 4.11 -8.59 17.07
C THR A 86 3.58 -7.52 18.02
N ALA A 87 2.74 -6.60 17.51
CA ALA A 87 2.16 -5.53 18.32
C ALA A 87 1.23 -6.06 19.44
N ILE A 88 0.51 -7.15 19.18
CA ILE A 88 -0.35 -7.80 20.19
C ILE A 88 0.50 -8.41 21.31
N GLU A 89 1.60 -9.09 20.97
CA GLU A 89 2.48 -9.69 21.98
C GLU A 89 3.22 -8.62 22.80
N GLU A 90 3.62 -7.50 22.20
CA GLU A 90 4.19 -6.36 22.91
C GLU A 90 3.19 -5.74 23.89
N ALA A 91 1.92 -5.58 23.47
CA ALA A 91 0.88 -5.05 24.35
C ALA A 91 0.67 -5.93 25.60
N LYS A 92 0.61 -7.26 25.43
CA LYS A 92 0.46 -8.21 26.54
C LYS A 92 1.64 -8.18 27.51
N LYS A 93 2.87 -8.01 27.02
CA LYS A 93 4.06 -7.91 27.88
C LYS A 93 3.99 -6.67 28.76
N ASN A 94 3.69 -5.52 28.16
CA ASN A 94 3.57 -4.25 28.86
C ASN A 94 2.46 -4.26 29.93
N GLU A 95 1.40 -5.05 29.76
CA GLU A 95 0.36 -5.25 30.78
C GLU A 95 0.81 -6.13 31.96
N ASN A 96 1.69 -7.10 31.74
CA ASN A 96 2.21 -7.97 32.80
C ASN A 96 3.36 -7.35 33.60
N ASP A 97 4.04 -6.36 33.01
CA ASP A 97 5.15 -5.62 33.63
C ASP A 97 4.70 -4.33 34.37
N ALA A 98 3.40 -4.02 34.35
CA ALA A 98 2.77 -2.85 34.99
C ALA A 98 2.01 -3.23 36.28
#